data_AF-A0A968PA10-F1
#
_entry.id   AF-A0A968PA10-F1
#
_cell.length_a   1.000
_cell.length_b   1.000
_cell.length_c   1.000
_cell.angle_alpha   90.00
_cell.angle_beta   90.00
_cell.angle_gamma   90.00
#
_symmetry.space_group_name_H-M   'P 1'
#
loop_
_entity.id
_entity.type
_entity.pdbx_description
1 polymer ?
#
loop_
_entity_poly.entity_id
_entity_poly.type
_entity_poly.pdbx_seq_one_letter_code
_entity_poly.pdbx_strand_id
1 'polypeptide(L)'
;MEIADRNRSIVVVIDLQGKLVGMVHRPELVLAASRRLLALAGLFEVPVVLTEQYPEGIGPTHADVLADFEALTVPKCVVRKTSFGCCGDAGFETALAELRPGLPPSNASSSWSGSRPTFA
;
A
#
# COMPACT_ATOMS: atom_id res chain seq x y z
N MET A 1 -12.11 -9.61 20.66
CA MET A 1 -12.25 -8.99 19.33
C MET A 1 -10.85 -8.85 18.77
N GLU A 2 -10.52 -9.61 17.72
CA GLU A 2 -9.24 -9.44 17.02
C GLU A 2 -9.37 -8.28 16.04
N ILE A 3 -8.42 -7.35 16.08
CA ILE A 3 -8.40 -6.16 15.22
C ILE A 3 -7.74 -6.48 13.86
N ALA A 4 -6.73 -7.36 13.84
CA ALA A 4 -6.06 -7.84 12.64
C ALA A 4 -5.45 -9.24 12.86
N ASP A 5 -5.49 -10.09 11.83
CA ASP A 5 -4.80 -11.38 11.79
C ASP A 5 -3.65 -11.29 10.77
N ARG A 6 -2.42 -11.61 11.21
CA ARG A 6 -1.23 -11.57 10.36
C ARG A 6 -1.40 -12.40 9.08
N ASN A 7 -2.08 -13.55 9.15
CA ASN A 7 -2.27 -14.47 8.04
C ASN A 7 -3.29 -13.97 7.01
N ARG A 8 -4.08 -12.97 7.39
CA ARG A 8 -5.13 -12.36 6.57
C ARG A 8 -4.88 -10.87 6.30
N SER A 9 -3.64 -10.43 6.50
CA SER A 9 -3.25 -9.03 6.37
C SER A 9 -2.14 -8.85 5.34
N ILE A 10 -2.15 -7.67 4.73
CA ILE A 10 -1.09 -7.10 3.90
C ILE A 10 -0.95 -5.64 4.34
N VAL A 11 0.28 -5.15 4.50
CA VAL A 11 0.53 -3.71 4.68
C VAL A 11 0.63 -3.06 3.30
N VAL A 12 -0.16 -2.02 3.07
CA VAL A 12 -0.10 -1.25 1.82
C VAL A 12 0.39 0.16 2.13
N VAL A 13 1.54 0.52 1.58
CA VAL A 13 2.13 1.87 1.67
C VAL A 13 1.80 2.61 0.38
N ILE A 14 0.98 3.66 0.49
CA ILE A 14 0.39 4.33 -0.67
C ILE A 14 1.06 5.68 -0.92
N ASP A 15 1.72 5.81 -2.06
CA ASP A 15 2.12 7.07 -2.71
C ASP A 15 2.88 8.05 -1.81
N LEU A 16 3.74 7.54 -0.92
CA LEU A 16 4.62 8.35 -0.06
C LEU A 16 5.84 8.88 -0.83
N GLN A 17 5.58 9.63 -1.90
CA GLN A 17 6.59 10.16 -2.81
C GLN A 17 7.07 11.55 -2.37
N GLY A 18 8.36 11.83 -2.53
CA GLY A 18 9.02 13.00 -1.92
C GLY A 18 8.34 14.36 -2.20
N LYS A 19 7.90 14.61 -3.44
CA LYS A 19 7.20 15.87 -3.79
C LYS A 19 5.83 15.98 -3.12
N LEU A 20 5.08 14.88 -2.99
CA LEU A 20 3.75 14.88 -2.38
C LEU A 20 3.84 14.95 -0.86
N VAL A 21 4.74 14.17 -0.26
CA VAL A 21 4.91 14.11 1.19
C VAL A 21 5.17 15.50 1.74
N GLY A 22 6.03 16.31 1.10
CA GLY A 22 6.30 17.69 1.53
C GLY A 22 5.08 18.62 1.56
N MET A 23 3.99 18.28 0.87
CA MET A 23 2.73 19.04 0.85
C MET A 23 1.72 18.57 1.90
N VAL A 24 1.95 17.42 2.53
CA VAL A 24 1.04 16.84 3.54
C VAL A 24 1.17 17.58 4.87
N HIS A 25 0.07 17.69 5.62
CA HIS A 25 0.12 18.22 6.97
C HIS A 25 0.95 17.32 7.90
N ARG A 26 2.00 17.87 8.51
CA ARG A 26 2.93 17.16 9.41
C ARG A 26 3.57 15.93 8.75
N PRO A 27 4.35 16.12 7.68
CA PRO A 27 4.89 15.02 6.87
C PRO A 27 5.76 14.07 7.69
N GLU A 28 6.55 14.59 8.63
CA GLU A 28 7.40 13.81 9.52
C GLU A 28 6.63 12.80 10.37
N LEU A 29 5.40 13.14 10.81
CA LEU A 29 4.57 12.21 11.58
C LEU A 29 4.05 11.07 10.71
N VAL A 30 3.68 11.37 9.47
CA VAL A 30 3.24 10.37 8.48
C VAL A 30 4.40 9.43 8.17
N LEU A 31 5.57 9.98 7.83
CA LEU A 31 6.79 9.21 7.58
C LEU A 31 7.15 8.31 8.78
N ALA A 32 7.20 8.88 9.99
CA ALA A 32 7.50 8.10 11.19
C ALA A 32 6.48 6.99 11.46
N ALA A 33 5.19 7.22 11.20
CA ALA A 33 4.16 6.19 11.33
C ALA A 33 4.31 5.08 10.28
N SER A 34 4.53 5.43 9.02
CA SER A 34 4.72 4.47 7.92
C SER A 34 5.94 3.60 8.13
N ARG A 35 7.06 4.19 8.56
CA ARG A 35 8.29 3.46 8.91
C ARG A 35 8.08 2.47 10.06
N ARG A 36 7.32 2.87 11.10
CA ARG A 36 6.92 1.95 12.18
C ARG A 36 6.06 0.79 11.65
N LEU A 37 5.13 1.04 10.73
CA LEU A 37 4.32 -0.03 10.14
C LEU A 37 5.17 -0.99 9.31
N LEU A 38 6.16 -0.50 8.54
CA LEU A 38 7.10 -1.35 7.82
C LEU A 38 7.91 -2.23 8.79
N ALA A 39 8.45 -1.66 9.87
CA ALA A 39 9.15 -2.42 10.89
C ALA A 39 8.26 -3.52 11.52
N LEU A 40 7.00 -3.19 11.83
CA LEU A 40 6.03 -4.16 12.33
C LEU A 40 5.70 -5.24 11.29
N ALA A 41 5.60 -4.89 10.00
CA ALA A 41 5.39 -5.86 8.93
C ALA A 41 6.52 -6.88 8.87
N GLY A 42 7.77 -6.43 9.03
CA GLY A 42 8.93 -7.32 9.16
C GLY A 42 8.84 -8.22 10.39
N LEU A 43 8.57 -7.65 11.56
CA LEU A 43 8.47 -8.39 12.84
C LEU A 43 7.38 -9.47 12.84
N PHE A 44 6.22 -9.17 12.24
CA PHE A 44 5.08 -10.08 12.20
C PHE A 44 5.00 -10.87 10.89
N GLU A 45 6.04 -10.83 10.07
CA GLU A 45 6.13 -11.45 8.74
C GLU A 45 4.85 -11.26 7.90
N VAL A 46 4.39 -10.01 7.81
CA VAL A 46 3.24 -9.58 7.02
C VAL A 46 3.74 -9.04 5.68
N PRO A 47 3.22 -9.52 4.53
CA PRO A 47 3.61 -9.01 3.22
C PRO A 47 3.34 -7.51 3.05
N VAL A 48 4.13 -6.88 2.18
CA VAL A 48 4.04 -5.42 1.94
C VAL A 48 3.89 -5.09 0.47
N VAL A 49 2.90 -4.27 0.13
CA VAL A 49 2.80 -3.61 -1.17
C VAL A 49 3.15 -2.15 -1.00
N LEU A 50 4.03 -1.65 -1.86
CA LEU A 50 4.31 -0.22 -1.99
C LEU A 50 3.74 0.28 -3.32
N THR A 51 3.03 1.40 -3.32
CA THR A 51 2.54 2.02 -4.57
C THR A 51 3.23 3.34 -4.86
N GLU A 52 3.46 3.61 -6.15
CA GLU A 52 3.92 4.90 -6.65
C GLU A 52 2.93 5.43 -7.70
N GLN A 53 2.42 6.63 -7.47
CA GLN A 53 1.59 7.36 -8.43
C GLN A 53 2.48 8.12 -9.41
N TYR A 54 2.44 7.75 -10.69
CA TYR A 54 3.15 8.43 -11.78
C TYR A 54 4.55 8.93 -11.40
N PRO A 55 5.48 8.01 -11.03
CA PRO A 55 6.78 8.38 -10.49
C PRO A 55 7.63 9.23 -11.44
N GLU A 56 7.37 9.16 -12.75
CA GLU A 56 8.03 10.00 -13.76
C GLU A 56 7.73 11.49 -13.55
N GLY A 57 6.52 11.85 -13.11
CA GLY A 57 6.14 13.24 -12.83
C GLY A 57 6.34 13.63 -11.36
N ILE A 58 6.02 12.73 -10.44
CA ILE A 58 5.91 13.02 -9.01
C ILE A 58 7.22 12.67 -8.25
N GLY A 59 8.11 11.91 -8.89
CA GLY A 59 9.34 11.41 -8.28
C GLY A 59 9.11 10.08 -7.56
N PRO A 60 10.19 9.44 -7.07
CA PRO A 60 10.08 8.16 -6.39
C PRO A 60 9.53 8.30 -4.98
N THR A 61 9.27 7.16 -4.35
CA THR A 61 9.06 7.02 -2.90
C THR A 61 10.12 7.78 -2.10
N HIS A 62 9.72 8.38 -0.97
CA HIS A 62 10.61 9.04 -0.03
C HIS A 62 11.75 8.11 0.39
N ALA A 63 12.99 8.63 0.38
CA ALA A 63 14.20 7.82 0.54
C ALA A 63 14.19 6.95 1.80
N ASP A 64 13.80 7.50 2.95
CA ASP A 64 13.73 6.73 4.21
C ASP A 64 12.73 5.58 4.17
N VAL A 65 11.57 5.80 3.53
CA VAL A 65 10.52 4.76 3.41
C VAL A 65 10.99 3.68 2.45
N LEU A 66 11.62 4.08 1.33
CA LEU A 66 12.19 3.14 0.37
C LEU A 66 13.32 2.31 1.01
N ALA A 67 14.21 2.92 1.79
CA ALA A 67 15.28 2.21 2.48
C ALA A 67 14.73 1.18 3.47
N ASP A 68 13.74 1.54 4.29
CA ASP A 68 13.10 0.62 5.23
C ASP A 68 12.35 -0.51 4.48
N PHE A 69 11.66 -0.18 3.39
CA PHE A 69 10.99 -1.17 2.53
C PHE A 69 12.00 -2.15 1.91
N GLU A 70 13.12 -1.66 1.37
CA GLU A 70 14.16 -2.49 0.75
C GLU A 70 14.88 -3.38 1.77
N ALA A 71 14.97 -2.95 3.03
CA ALA A 71 15.53 -3.77 4.11
C ALA A 71 14.63 -4.94 4.54
N LEU A 72 13.33 -4.92 4.20
CA LEU A 72 12.41 -6.01 4.55
C LEU A 72 12.77 -7.33 3.87
N THR A 73 12.71 -8.43 4.63
CA THR A 73 12.91 -9.80 4.14
C THR A 73 11.60 -10.56 3.89
N VAL A 74 10.46 -9.93 4.15
CA VAL A 74 9.12 -10.48 3.91
C VAL A 74 8.75 -10.35 2.42
N PRO A 75 7.77 -11.13 1.91
CA PRO A 75 7.26 -10.94 0.56
C PRO A 75 6.82 -9.49 0.33
N LYS A 76 7.34 -8.87 -0.72
CA LYS A 76 7.08 -7.46 -1.02
C LYS A 76 7.14 -7.15 -2.50
N CYS A 77 6.41 -6.14 -2.94
CA CYS A 77 6.50 -5.63 -4.32
C CYS A 77 6.18 -4.14 -4.41
N VAL A 78 6.57 -3.53 -5.54
CA VAL A 78 6.25 -2.14 -5.89
C VAL A 78 5.26 -2.15 -7.06
N VAL A 79 4.16 -1.43 -6.92
CA VAL A 79 3.15 -1.23 -7.96
C VAL A 79 3.16 0.22 -8.42
N ARG A 80 3.52 0.45 -9.68
CA ARG A 80 3.44 1.78 -10.30
C ARG A 80 2.10 1.95 -10.96
N LYS A 81 1.41 3.04 -10.66
CA LYS A 81 0.06 3.31 -11.15
C LYS A 81 -0.08 4.72 -11.68
N THR A 82 -0.99 4.90 -12.63
CA THR A 82 -1.45 6.22 -13.09
C THR A 82 -2.86 6.54 -12.61
N SER A 83 -3.64 5.53 -12.21
CA SER A 83 -4.92 5.72 -11.55
C SER A 83 -4.74 6.17 -10.10
N PHE A 84 -5.52 7.17 -9.68
CA PHE A 84 -5.47 7.69 -8.31
C PHE A 84 -5.79 6.58 -7.29
N GLY A 85 -6.83 5.79 -7.54
CA GLY A 85 -7.18 4.65 -6.68
C GLY A 85 -6.40 3.39 -7.05
N CYS A 86 -5.89 2.66 -6.05
CA CYS A 86 -5.10 1.45 -6.28
C CYS A 86 -5.89 0.37 -7.06
N CYS A 87 -7.15 0.10 -6.70
CA CYS A 87 -8.01 -0.85 -7.43
C CYS A 87 -8.45 -0.36 -8.83
N GLY A 88 -8.05 0.86 -9.22
CA GLY A 88 -8.19 1.34 -10.58
C GLY A 88 -7.08 0.84 -11.51
N ASP A 89 -6.06 0.17 -10.97
CA ASP A 89 -4.94 -0.40 -11.70
C ASP A 89 -4.89 -1.91 -11.52
N ALA A 90 -4.90 -2.67 -12.63
CA ALA A 90 -4.94 -4.13 -12.57
C ALA A 90 -3.70 -4.72 -11.88
N GLY A 91 -2.55 -4.03 -11.96
CA GLY A 91 -1.33 -4.49 -11.31
C GLY A 91 -1.45 -4.57 -9.78
N PHE A 92 -2.31 -3.76 -9.18
CA PHE A 92 -2.50 -3.76 -7.72
C PHE A 92 -3.25 -5.01 -7.24
N GLU A 93 -4.37 -5.38 -7.86
CA GLU A 93 -5.13 -6.56 -7.46
C GLU A 93 -4.34 -7.85 -7.68
N THR A 94 -3.59 -7.93 -8.80
CA THR A 94 -2.66 -9.03 -9.05
C THR A 94 -1.61 -9.14 -7.96
N ALA A 95 -0.97 -8.03 -7.58
CA ALA A 95 0.03 -8.02 -6.51
C ALA A 95 -0.53 -8.51 -5.16
N LEU A 96 -1.76 -8.09 -4.79
CA LEU A 96 -2.40 -8.58 -3.56
C LEU A 96 -2.64 -10.09 -3.61
N ALA A 97 -3.14 -10.61 -4.73
CA ALA A 97 -3.41 -12.03 -4.91
C ALA A 97 -2.14 -12.89 -4.89
N GLU A 98 -1.04 -12.39 -5.46
CA GLU A 98 0.26 -13.08 -5.46
C GLU A 98 0.90 -13.11 -4.06
N LEU A 99 0.81 -12.00 -3.31
CA LEU A 99 1.38 -11.92 -1.96
C LEU A 99 0.58 -12.70 -0.92
N ARG A 100 -0.73 -12.85 -1.11
CA ARG A 100 -1.60 -13.66 -0.26
C ARG A 100 -2.61 -14.45 -1.10
N PRO A 101 -2.19 -15.59 -1.68
CA PRO A 101 -3.09 -16.42 -2.47
C PRO A 101 -4.18 -17.02 -1.59
N GLY A 102 -5.39 -17.15 -2.14
CA GLY A 102 -6.47 -17.94 -1.52
C GLY A 102 -7.16 -17.30 -0.33
N LEU A 103 -7.01 -15.98 -0.09
CA LEU A 103 -7.90 -15.26 0.82
C LEU A 103 -9.24 -14.98 0.12
N PRO A 104 -10.34 -15.65 0.52
CA PRO A 104 -11.65 -15.25 0.02
C PRO A 104 -11.96 -13.83 0.52
N PRO A 105 -12.64 -12.99 -0.28
CA PRO A 105 -13.16 -11.74 0.24
C PRO A 105 -13.99 -12.06 1.49
N SER A 106 -13.66 -11.46 2.63
CA SER A 106 -14.45 -11.63 3.84
C SER A 106 -15.88 -11.22 3.50
N ASN A 107 -16.81 -12.17 3.54
CA ASN A 107 -18.23 -12.04 3.24
C ASN A 107 -18.65 -10.59 2.96
N ALA A 108 -18.81 -10.23 1.68
CA ALA A 108 -19.38 -8.96 1.27
C ALA A 108 -20.89 -8.94 1.61
N SER A 109 -21.25 -9.08 2.88
CA SER A 109 -22.57 -8.79 3.40
C SER A 109 -22.62 -7.31 3.83
N SER A 110 -22.38 -6.44 2.87
CA SER A 110 -22.94 -5.09 2.83
C SER A 110 -22.77 -4.59 1.41
N SER A 111 -23.90 -4.52 0.70
CA SER A 111 -24.06 -3.83 -0.56
C SER A 111 -23.37 -2.46 -0.54
N TRP A 112 -22.16 -2.36 -1.10
CA TRP A 112 -21.67 -1.05 -1.52
C TRP A 112 -22.27 -0.77 -2.90
N SER A 113 -23.40 -0.04 -2.90
CA SER A 113 -24.10 0.43 -4.11
C SER A 113 -23.44 1.69 -4.72
N GLY A 114 -22.12 1.81 -4.62
CA GLY A 114 -21.38 2.93 -5.15
C GLY A 114 -21.11 2.71 -6.63
N SER A 115 -21.84 3.41 -7.50
CA SER A 115 -21.54 3.46 -8.93
C SER A 115 -20.06 3.80 -9.12
N ARG A 116 -19.31 2.93 -9.82
CA ARG A 116 -17.97 3.28 -10.30
C ARG A 116 -18.08 4.59 -11.08
N PRO A 117 -17.39 5.68 -10.68
CA PRO A 117 -17.41 6.91 -11.46
C PRO A 117 -16.77 6.60 -12.81
N THR A 118 -17.58 6.68 -13.88
CA THR A 118 -17.10 6.75 -15.25
C THR A 118 -16.47 8.13 -15.42
N PHE A 119 -15.15 8.19 -15.46
CA PHE A 119 -14.47 9.39 -15.95
C PHE A 119 -14.69 9.47 -17.46
N ALA A 120 -15.38 10.53 -17.87
CA ALA A 120 -15.56 10.92 -19.27
C ALA A 120 -14.30 11.66 -19.77
#